data_AF-A0A2G9H2Y9-F1
#
_entry.id   AF-A0A2G9H2Y9-F1
#
_cell.length_a   1.000
_cell.length_b   1.000
_cell.length_c   1.000
_cell.angle_alpha   90.00
_cell.angle_beta   90.00
_cell.angle_gamma   90.00
#
_symmetry.space_group_name_H-M   'P 1'
#
loop_
_entity.id
_entity.type
_entity.pdbx_description
1 polymer ?
#
loop_
_entity_poly.entity_id
_entity_poly.type
_entity_poly.pdbx_seq_one_letter_code
_entity_poly.pdbx_strand_id
1 'polypeptide(L)'
;MLALAGDYSSATVVICGGAPYGAYLQRMTDSPAVGSCGRIEATRPDPVWEMEDMPFGRIMGDMVMLPTADVMIINGAQAGTQGFELASAPCLYPVLYRPDQPVGLRFMTLNPGTVPRMYHSTANLLPDGRILIAGRNPHYFYKFDAEFPTELRIEAFSPEYLSAEKANIRPALVELPERVGYGDVFEAAVTVELPVVGIIEVNFASAPFATHSFSQGQRLVKLSVEAPAVDSGGRYRIRCTSPPNGMVAPPGYYMVFAVNQGVPSVAKWIQLGA
;
A
#
# COMPACT_ATOMS: atom_id res chain seq x y z
N MET A 1 6.25 5.22 5.53
CA MET A 1 6.26 4.43 6.78
C MET A 1 5.64 3.09 6.46
N LEU A 2 6.19 1.99 6.98
CA LEU A 2 5.62 0.66 6.88
C LEU A 2 4.45 0.49 7.87
N ALA A 3 3.77 -0.65 7.81
CA ALA A 3 2.68 -0.96 8.73
C ALA A 3 3.14 -0.88 10.20
N LEU A 4 2.31 -0.28 11.04
CA LEU A 4 2.52 -0.26 12.49
C LEU A 4 1.98 -1.57 13.08
N ALA A 5 2.72 -2.19 13.99
CA ALA A 5 2.38 -3.48 14.59
C ALA A 5 2.96 -3.60 16.01
N GLY A 6 2.59 -4.68 16.70
CA GLY A 6 3.09 -4.98 18.05
C GLY A 6 2.56 -3.99 19.08
N ASP A 7 3.46 -3.46 19.91
CA ASP A 7 3.15 -2.41 20.90
C ASP A 7 3.16 -0.99 20.33
N TYR A 8 3.39 -0.86 19.01
CA TYR A 8 3.48 0.40 18.28
C TYR A 8 4.61 1.33 18.74
N SER A 9 5.63 0.80 19.41
CA SER A 9 6.81 1.56 19.86
C SER A 9 7.81 1.85 18.74
N SER A 10 7.72 1.09 17.64
CA SER A 10 8.63 1.22 16.49
C SER A 10 7.92 1.74 15.24
N ALA A 11 8.65 2.55 14.46
CA ALA A 11 8.23 3.05 13.18
C ALA A 11 9.37 2.91 12.17
N THR A 12 9.11 2.14 11.11
CA THR A 12 10.06 1.96 10.01
C THR A 12 9.64 2.79 8.80
N VAL A 13 10.60 3.50 8.20
CA VAL A 13 10.42 4.28 6.97
C VAL A 13 11.20 3.60 5.85
N VAL A 14 10.60 3.55 4.67
CA VAL A 14 11.23 3.07 3.44
C VAL A 14 11.13 4.18 2.41
N ILE A 15 12.25 4.46 1.74
CA ILE A 15 12.37 5.48 0.70
C ILE A 15 13.05 4.82 -0.49
N CYS A 16 12.35 4.72 -1.63
CA CYS A 16 12.90 4.12 -2.84
C CYS A 16 12.91 5.10 -4.01
N GLY A 17 13.97 5.03 -4.80
CA GLY A 17 14.10 5.68 -6.09
C GLY A 17 14.27 7.19 -6.03
N GLY A 18 13.76 7.88 -7.06
CA GLY A 18 13.93 9.31 -7.24
C GLY A 18 14.91 9.65 -8.37
N ALA A 19 15.03 10.96 -8.61
CA ALA A 19 15.91 11.50 -9.63
C ALA A 19 17.25 11.89 -9.01
N PRO A 20 18.37 11.83 -9.77
CA PRO A 20 19.64 12.38 -9.32
C PRO A 20 19.53 13.86 -8.94
N TYR A 21 20.33 14.29 -7.97
CA TYR A 21 20.41 15.70 -7.59
C TYR A 21 20.72 16.59 -8.80
N GLY A 22 20.01 17.72 -8.91
CA GLY A 22 20.19 18.66 -10.02
C GLY A 22 19.48 18.28 -11.33
N ALA A 23 18.96 17.06 -11.48
CA ALA A 23 18.31 16.61 -12.72
C ALA A 23 17.14 17.52 -13.15
N TYR A 24 16.36 18.01 -12.18
CA TYR A 24 15.24 18.90 -12.45
C TYR A 24 15.70 20.28 -12.95
N LEU A 25 16.74 20.83 -12.31
CA LEU A 25 17.31 22.14 -12.67
C LEU A 25 17.93 22.13 -14.07
N GLN A 26 18.52 21.01 -14.44
CA GLN A 26 19.13 20.79 -15.75
C GLN A 26 18.14 20.30 -16.80
N ARG A 27 16.87 20.05 -16.42
CA ARG A 27 15.81 19.50 -17.27
C ARG A 27 16.23 18.22 -18.00
N MET A 28 16.94 17.35 -17.31
CA MET A 28 17.38 16.07 -17.89
C MET A 28 16.19 15.13 -18.00
N THR A 29 15.75 14.84 -19.23
CA THR A 29 14.60 13.96 -19.53
C THR A 29 14.96 12.47 -19.54
N ASP A 30 16.20 12.17 -19.92
CA ASP A 30 16.67 10.79 -20.21
C ASP A 30 17.71 10.29 -19.21
N SER A 31 18.02 11.08 -18.18
CA SER A 31 18.91 10.64 -17.11
C SER A 31 18.28 9.49 -16.32
N PRO A 32 18.97 8.35 -16.15
CA PRO A 32 18.42 7.20 -15.43
C PRO A 32 17.93 7.58 -14.02
N ALA A 33 16.74 7.09 -13.68
CA ALA A 33 16.21 7.14 -12.33
C ALA A 33 17.07 6.29 -11.40
N VAL A 34 17.11 6.66 -10.13
CA VAL A 34 17.86 5.93 -9.11
C VAL A 34 17.07 4.67 -8.71
N GLY A 35 17.77 3.55 -8.52
CA GLY A 35 17.20 2.27 -8.06
C GLY A 35 17.28 2.05 -6.55
N SER A 36 18.13 2.81 -5.84
CA SER A 36 18.37 2.63 -4.42
C SER A 36 17.09 2.75 -3.60
N CYS A 37 16.94 1.86 -2.64
CA CYS A 37 15.90 1.90 -1.63
C CYS A 37 16.49 1.73 -0.23
N GLY A 38 16.23 2.72 0.63
CA GLY A 38 16.68 2.72 2.01
C GLY A 38 15.54 2.41 2.96
N ARG A 39 15.78 1.52 3.92
CA ARG A 39 14.91 1.23 5.07
C ARG A 39 15.59 1.74 6.34
N ILE A 40 14.83 2.41 7.21
CA ILE A 40 15.32 2.90 8.49
C ILE A 40 14.25 2.74 9.57
N GLU A 41 14.62 2.18 10.73
CA GLU A 41 13.77 2.23 11.92
C GLU A 41 13.99 3.58 12.62
N ALA A 42 13.15 4.56 12.30
CA ALA A 42 13.32 5.96 12.69
C ALA A 42 13.16 6.23 14.20
N THR A 43 12.73 5.22 14.95
CA THR A 43 12.46 5.27 16.41
C THR A 43 13.57 4.62 17.22
N ARG A 44 14.52 3.96 16.56
CA ARG A 44 15.69 3.37 17.20
C ARG A 44 16.62 4.47 17.75
N PRO A 45 17.28 4.29 18.91
CA PRO A 45 18.20 5.29 19.48
C PRO A 45 19.35 5.71 18.55
N ASP A 46 19.84 4.77 17.73
CA ASP A 46 20.86 5.00 16.70
C ASP A 46 20.34 4.42 15.36
N PRO A 47 19.57 5.22 14.58
CA PRO A 47 18.89 4.72 13.40
C PRO A 47 19.86 4.61 12.22
N VAL A 48 19.97 3.40 11.65
CA VAL A 48 20.87 3.10 10.52
C VAL A 48 20.06 2.74 9.29
N TRP A 49 20.52 3.18 8.12
CA TRP A 49 19.94 2.81 6.83
C TRP A 49 20.38 1.40 6.41
N GLU A 50 19.40 0.52 6.19
CA GLU A 50 19.56 -0.70 5.41
C GLU A 50 19.29 -0.37 3.95
N MET A 51 20.31 -0.53 3.08
CA MET A 51 20.21 -0.19 1.67
C MET A 51 20.08 -1.44 0.80
N GLU A 52 19.15 -1.40 -0.14
CA GLU A 52 18.93 -2.39 -1.20
C GLU A 52 18.64 -1.66 -2.51
N ASP A 53 18.63 -2.37 -3.64
CA ASP A 53 18.23 -1.80 -4.92
C ASP A 53 16.90 -2.40 -5.37
N MET A 54 16.00 -1.53 -5.86
CA MET A 54 14.83 -1.98 -6.60
C MET A 54 15.27 -2.64 -7.92
N PRO A 55 14.47 -3.57 -8.47
CA PRO A 55 14.72 -4.15 -9.79
C PRO A 55 14.79 -3.11 -10.93
N PHE A 56 14.14 -1.96 -10.75
CA PHE A 56 14.12 -0.86 -11.72
C PHE A 56 14.26 0.49 -11.00
N GLY A 57 15.06 1.39 -11.57
CA GLY A 57 15.06 2.79 -11.16
C GLY A 57 13.68 3.41 -11.37
N ARG A 58 13.20 4.21 -10.43
CA ARG A 58 11.84 4.77 -10.50
C ARG A 58 11.76 6.20 -9.98
N ILE A 59 11.25 7.11 -10.81
CA ILE A 59 10.72 8.41 -10.40
C ILE A 59 9.20 8.41 -10.51
N MET A 60 8.53 9.31 -9.78
CA MET A 60 7.06 9.47 -9.82
C MET A 60 6.30 8.16 -9.52
N GLY A 61 6.90 7.25 -8.74
CA GLY A 61 6.24 6.04 -8.31
C GLY A 61 5.30 6.31 -7.13
N ASP A 62 4.19 5.59 -7.08
CA ASP A 62 3.33 5.51 -5.91
C ASP A 62 3.68 4.26 -5.10
N MET A 63 3.82 4.42 -3.78
CA MET A 63 4.00 3.32 -2.83
C MET A 63 2.69 3.13 -2.04
N VAL A 64 1.91 2.10 -2.39
CA VAL A 64 0.59 1.82 -1.80
C VAL A 64 0.72 0.70 -0.76
N MET A 65 0.34 0.97 0.49
CA MET A 65 0.27 -0.08 1.52
C MET A 65 -0.91 -1.01 1.26
N LEU A 66 -0.65 -2.32 1.25
CA LEU A 66 -1.65 -3.35 1.04
C LEU A 66 -2.22 -3.83 2.38
N PRO A 67 -3.42 -4.44 2.40
CA PRO A 67 -4.00 -5.00 3.62
C PRO A 67 -3.09 -6.02 4.33
N THR A 68 -2.19 -6.67 3.59
CA THR A 68 -1.23 -7.67 4.07
C THR A 68 0.03 -7.07 4.72
N ALA A 69 0.14 -5.75 4.80
CA ALA A 69 1.34 -5.00 5.20
C ALA A 69 2.51 -5.00 4.19
N ASP A 70 2.33 -5.66 3.04
CA ASP A 70 3.21 -5.46 1.89
C ASP A 70 3.00 -4.05 1.28
N VAL A 71 3.97 -3.61 0.49
CA VAL A 71 3.90 -2.32 -0.22
C VAL A 71 3.98 -2.56 -1.73
N MET A 72 2.98 -2.08 -2.46
CA MET A 72 3.02 -2.04 -3.92
C MET A 72 3.75 -0.77 -4.37
N ILE A 73 4.77 -0.91 -5.21
CA ILE A 73 5.45 0.19 -5.88
C ILE A 73 5.03 0.17 -7.35
N ILE A 74 4.27 1.19 -7.79
CA ILE A 74 3.66 1.25 -9.12
C ILE A 74 3.77 2.66 -9.72
N ASN A 75 3.38 2.84 -10.98
CA ASN A 75 3.46 4.09 -11.73
C ASN A 75 4.90 4.61 -11.89
N GLY A 76 5.06 5.70 -12.64
CA GLY A 76 6.31 6.41 -12.79
C GLY A 76 7.13 6.03 -14.01
N ALA A 77 8.37 6.52 -14.00
CA ALA A 77 9.32 6.45 -15.10
C ALA A 77 10.69 5.94 -14.64
N GLN A 78 11.48 5.43 -15.58
CA GLN A 78 12.85 4.97 -15.36
C GLN A 78 13.90 6.02 -15.76
N ALA A 79 13.48 7.16 -16.31
CA ALA A 79 14.36 8.26 -16.65
C ALA A 79 13.69 9.64 -16.47
N GLY A 80 14.51 10.63 -16.11
CA GLY A 80 14.14 12.03 -16.02
C GLY A 80 13.79 12.52 -14.62
N THR A 81 12.81 13.42 -14.51
CA THR A 81 12.31 13.98 -13.24
C THR A 81 10.80 14.14 -13.21
N GLN A 82 10.25 14.47 -12.03
CA GLN A 82 8.87 14.94 -11.94
C GLN A 82 8.73 16.29 -12.67
N GLY A 83 7.56 16.53 -13.27
CA GLY A 83 7.21 17.78 -13.96
C GLY A 83 6.75 17.56 -15.40
N PHE A 84 6.33 18.66 -16.03
CA PHE A 84 5.81 18.63 -17.40
C PHE A 84 6.92 18.43 -18.44
N GLU A 85 6.77 17.44 -19.32
CA GLU A 85 7.76 17.11 -20.37
C GLU A 85 9.16 16.72 -19.83
N LEU A 86 9.26 16.28 -18.58
CA LEU A 86 10.56 16.07 -17.92
C LEU A 86 10.97 14.60 -17.72
N ALA A 87 10.27 13.64 -18.33
CA ALA A 87 10.57 12.23 -18.13
C ALA A 87 10.29 11.38 -19.38
N SER A 88 11.10 10.34 -19.54
CA SER A 88 10.98 9.32 -20.58
C SER A 88 11.06 7.92 -19.97
N ALA A 89 11.05 6.87 -20.81
CA ALA A 89 11.19 5.47 -20.40
C ALA A 89 10.20 5.05 -19.28
N PRO A 90 8.90 4.90 -19.56
CA PRO A 90 7.91 4.56 -18.54
C PRO A 90 8.23 3.25 -17.81
N CYS A 91 7.97 3.22 -16.51
CA CYS A 91 8.15 2.01 -15.71
C CYS A 91 6.84 1.22 -15.65
N LEU A 92 6.66 0.28 -16.58
CA LEU A 92 5.42 -0.49 -16.72
C LEU A 92 5.28 -1.63 -15.71
N TYR A 93 6.38 -2.07 -15.09
CA TYR A 93 6.42 -3.19 -14.16
C TYR A 93 6.17 -2.70 -12.73
N PRO A 94 5.08 -3.11 -12.06
CA PRO A 94 4.94 -2.91 -10.64
C PRO A 94 5.93 -3.80 -9.87
N VAL A 95 6.29 -3.40 -8.66
CA VAL A 95 7.15 -4.16 -7.76
C VAL A 95 6.44 -4.32 -6.42
N LEU A 96 6.30 -5.55 -5.95
CA LEU A 96 5.86 -5.84 -4.59
C LEU A 96 7.07 -5.80 -3.66
N TYR A 97 6.99 -4.98 -2.61
CA TYR A 97 7.96 -4.94 -1.52
C TYR A 97 7.37 -5.63 -0.29
N ARG A 98 8.02 -6.71 0.16
CA ARG A 98 7.64 -7.53 1.32
C ARG A 98 8.59 -7.24 2.49
N PRO A 99 8.21 -6.39 3.45
CA PRO A 99 9.15 -5.88 4.44
C PRO A 99 9.71 -6.93 5.41
N ASP A 100 8.96 -8.02 5.60
CA ASP A 100 9.29 -9.11 6.52
C ASP A 100 10.20 -10.16 5.89
N GLN A 101 10.47 -10.06 4.57
CA GLN A 101 11.41 -10.95 3.91
C GLN A 101 12.87 -10.54 4.20
N PRO A 102 13.82 -11.50 4.13
CA PRO A 102 15.24 -11.20 4.19
C PRO A 102 15.67 -10.23 3.09
N VAL A 103 16.74 -9.48 3.37
CA VAL A 103 17.44 -8.64 2.39
C VAL A 103 17.75 -9.45 1.13
N GLY A 104 17.47 -8.87 -0.05
CA GLY A 104 17.61 -9.53 -1.35
C GLY A 104 16.37 -10.33 -1.81
N LEU A 105 15.40 -10.58 -0.93
CA LEU A 105 14.14 -11.26 -1.24
C LEU A 105 12.91 -10.37 -1.03
N ARG A 106 13.11 -9.09 -0.66
CA ARG A 106 12.01 -8.16 -0.38
C ARG A 106 11.29 -7.69 -1.64
N PHE A 107 11.97 -7.61 -2.79
CA PHE A 107 11.38 -7.11 -4.03
C PHE A 107 10.98 -8.24 -4.96
N MET A 108 9.74 -8.19 -5.46
CA MET A 108 9.23 -9.10 -6.47
C MET A 108 8.61 -8.30 -7.62
N THR A 109 9.15 -8.46 -8.82
CA THR A 109 8.58 -7.88 -10.04
C THR A 109 7.25 -8.55 -10.38
N LEU A 110 6.23 -7.75 -10.68
CA LEU A 110 4.90 -8.21 -11.06
C LEU A 110 4.66 -8.02 -12.56
N ASN A 111 3.53 -8.55 -13.04
CA ASN A 111 3.12 -8.42 -14.43
C ASN A 111 2.99 -6.95 -14.84
N PRO A 112 3.51 -6.56 -16.02
CA PRO A 112 3.49 -5.17 -16.46
C PRO A 112 2.09 -4.73 -16.88
N GLY A 113 1.82 -3.44 -16.71
CA GLY A 113 0.71 -2.76 -17.39
C GLY A 113 1.06 -2.37 -18.83
N THR A 114 0.09 -1.83 -19.56
CA THR A 114 0.29 -1.34 -20.93
C THR A 114 0.19 0.18 -21.04
N VAL A 115 -0.27 0.85 -19.98
CA VAL A 115 -0.47 2.30 -19.94
C VAL A 115 0.68 2.99 -19.21
N PRO A 116 1.42 3.91 -19.86
CA PRO A 116 2.44 4.72 -19.20
C PRO A 116 1.88 5.68 -18.14
N ARG A 117 1.98 5.33 -16.86
CA ARG A 117 1.50 6.15 -15.74
C ARG A 117 2.59 7.11 -15.23
N MET A 118 2.90 8.15 -15.99
CA MET A 118 3.96 9.14 -15.68
C MET A 118 3.47 10.28 -14.75
N TYR A 119 4.01 11.50 -14.89
CA TYR A 119 3.62 12.68 -14.10
C TYR A 119 2.11 12.91 -14.10
N HIS A 120 1.56 13.25 -12.93
CA HIS A 120 0.12 13.32 -12.63
C HIS A 120 -0.65 11.99 -12.73
N SER A 121 0.02 10.84 -12.65
CA SER A 121 -0.66 9.59 -12.28
C SER A 121 -0.89 9.51 -10.77
N THR A 122 -1.74 8.58 -10.36
CA THR A 122 -2.03 8.29 -8.94
C THR A 122 -2.35 6.82 -8.78
N ALA A 123 -2.12 6.29 -7.57
CA ALA A 123 -2.57 4.96 -7.18
C ALA A 123 -3.12 4.96 -5.74
N ASN A 124 -4.19 4.19 -5.50
CA ASN A 124 -4.82 4.07 -4.17
C ASN A 124 -5.36 2.66 -3.93
N LEU A 125 -5.34 2.21 -2.67
CA LEU A 125 -5.99 0.98 -2.24
C LEU A 125 -7.52 1.13 -2.29
N LEU A 126 -8.20 0.15 -2.90
CA LEU A 126 -9.65 0.06 -2.94
C LEU A 126 -10.18 -0.83 -1.79
N PRO A 127 -11.44 -0.64 -1.34
CA PRO A 127 -12.05 -1.48 -0.31
C PRO A 127 -12.12 -2.97 -0.66
N ASP A 128 -12.09 -3.34 -1.94
CA ASP A 128 -12.10 -4.74 -2.36
C ASP A 128 -10.69 -5.38 -2.43
N GLY A 129 -9.65 -4.63 -2.02
CA GLY A 129 -8.26 -5.06 -2.00
C GLY A 129 -7.52 -4.86 -3.32
N ARG A 130 -8.14 -4.33 -4.38
CA ARG A 130 -7.43 -3.95 -5.61
C ARG A 130 -6.73 -2.60 -5.46
N ILE A 131 -5.87 -2.26 -6.40
CA ILE A 131 -5.21 -0.94 -6.47
C ILE A 131 -5.79 -0.16 -7.65
N LEU A 132 -6.49 0.93 -7.35
CA LEU A 132 -6.90 1.91 -8.34
C LEU A 132 -5.68 2.58 -8.96
N ILE A 133 -5.66 2.70 -10.27
CA ILE A 133 -4.62 3.39 -11.02
C ILE A 133 -5.32 4.35 -11.97
N ALA A 134 -4.96 5.63 -11.91
CA ALA A 134 -5.62 6.65 -12.72
C ALA A 134 -4.64 7.72 -13.21
N GLY A 135 -5.11 8.46 -14.22
CA GLY A 135 -4.39 9.55 -14.81
C GLY A 135 -3.26 9.13 -15.74
N ARG A 136 -2.90 10.05 -16.61
CA ARG A 136 -1.82 10.98 -16.30
C ARG A 136 -2.00 12.22 -17.19
N ASN A 137 -1.31 13.29 -16.87
CA ASN A 137 -1.17 14.41 -17.78
C ASN A 137 0.22 15.05 -17.60
N PRO A 138 1.22 14.62 -18.37
CA PRO A 138 2.58 15.14 -18.27
C PRO A 138 2.76 16.45 -19.04
N HIS A 139 1.66 17.11 -19.43
CA HIS A 139 1.63 18.32 -20.24
C HIS A 139 0.95 19.47 -19.48
N TYR A 140 1.30 20.72 -19.82
CA TYR A 140 0.68 21.93 -19.26
C TYR A 140 -0.84 22.00 -19.50
N PHE A 141 -1.30 21.50 -20.64
CA PHE A 141 -2.71 21.43 -21.04
C PHE A 141 -3.04 20.00 -21.48
N TYR A 142 -4.33 19.70 -21.68
CA TYR A 142 -4.70 18.41 -22.24
C TYR A 142 -4.16 18.27 -23.67
N LYS A 143 -3.43 17.19 -23.91
CA LYS A 143 -2.78 16.90 -25.18
C LYS A 143 -2.94 15.42 -25.48
N PHE A 144 -3.77 15.10 -26.46
CA PHE A 144 -4.06 13.73 -26.87
C PHE A 144 -3.18 13.25 -28.03
N ASP A 145 -2.53 14.18 -28.73
CA ASP A 145 -1.58 13.91 -29.81
C ASP A 145 -0.15 14.22 -29.34
N ALA A 146 0.46 13.26 -28.65
CA ALA A 146 1.81 13.31 -28.12
C ALA A 146 2.36 11.88 -27.94
N GLU A 147 3.67 11.74 -27.73
CA GLU A 147 4.26 10.45 -27.31
C GLU A 147 3.61 9.92 -26.03
N PHE A 148 3.28 10.85 -25.13
CA PHE A 148 2.72 10.56 -23.83
C PHE A 148 1.36 11.25 -23.58
N PRO A 149 0.29 10.87 -24.29
CA PRO A 149 -0.99 11.55 -24.24
C PRO A 149 -1.57 11.69 -22.82
N THR A 150 -2.44 12.69 -22.66
CA THR A 150 -3.37 12.78 -21.53
C THR A 150 -4.18 11.48 -21.45
N GLU A 151 -4.08 10.79 -20.32
CA GLU A 151 -4.68 9.48 -20.10
C GLU A 151 -5.87 9.60 -19.14
N LEU A 152 -7.05 9.26 -19.63
CA LEU A 152 -8.32 9.37 -18.92
C LEU A 152 -8.86 8.02 -18.43
N ARG A 153 -8.28 6.89 -18.89
CA ARG A 153 -8.68 5.56 -18.45
C ARG A 153 -8.23 5.32 -17.02
N ILE A 154 -9.07 4.60 -16.31
CA ILE A 154 -8.82 4.08 -14.98
C ILE A 154 -8.60 2.58 -15.09
N GLU A 155 -7.59 2.07 -14.40
CA GLU A 155 -7.30 0.65 -14.28
C GLU A 155 -7.39 0.24 -12.80
N ALA A 156 -7.61 -1.04 -12.55
CA ALA A 156 -7.50 -1.61 -11.21
C ALA A 156 -6.55 -2.81 -11.27
N PHE A 157 -5.38 -2.71 -10.63
CA PHE A 157 -4.47 -3.83 -10.51
C PHE A 157 -5.00 -4.80 -9.44
N SER A 158 -5.02 -6.09 -9.75
CA SER A 158 -5.49 -7.15 -8.86
C SER A 158 -4.30 -7.95 -8.35
N PRO A 159 -3.87 -7.76 -7.09
CA PRO A 159 -2.74 -8.51 -6.53
C PRO A 159 -3.01 -10.01 -6.44
N GLU A 160 -1.93 -10.80 -6.33
CA GLU A 160 -1.96 -12.27 -6.29
C GLU A 160 -2.85 -12.82 -5.16
N TYR A 161 -2.98 -12.09 -4.05
CA TYR A 161 -3.89 -12.45 -2.96
C TYR A 161 -5.37 -12.47 -3.37
N LEU A 162 -5.75 -11.90 -4.52
CA LEU A 162 -7.12 -11.97 -5.09
C LEU A 162 -7.26 -13.01 -6.20
N SER A 163 -6.24 -13.84 -6.44
CA SER A 163 -6.31 -14.89 -7.45
C SER A 163 -7.42 -15.91 -7.15
N ALA A 164 -7.96 -16.53 -8.21
CA ALA A 164 -9.02 -17.53 -8.08
C ALA A 164 -8.58 -18.75 -7.23
N GLU A 165 -7.30 -19.10 -7.27
CA GLU A 165 -6.70 -20.19 -6.47
C GLU A 165 -6.78 -19.95 -4.96
N LYS A 166 -6.91 -18.68 -4.53
CA LYS A 166 -7.00 -18.27 -3.13
C LYS A 166 -8.42 -17.89 -2.70
N ALA A 167 -9.42 -18.05 -3.58
CA ALA A 167 -10.79 -17.61 -3.31
C ALA A 167 -11.42 -18.30 -2.09
N ASN A 168 -11.15 -19.60 -1.92
CA ASN A 168 -11.68 -20.45 -0.84
C ASN A 168 -11.09 -20.15 0.56
N ILE A 169 -9.98 -19.40 0.63
CA ILE A 169 -9.39 -18.92 1.89
C ILE A 169 -9.63 -17.44 2.12
N ARG A 170 -10.31 -16.75 1.19
CA ARG A 170 -10.64 -15.33 1.35
C ARG A 170 -11.71 -15.16 2.43
N PRO A 171 -11.43 -14.41 3.51
CA PRO A 171 -12.41 -14.19 4.55
C PRO A 171 -13.46 -13.17 4.08
N ALA A 172 -14.71 -13.37 4.48
CA ALA A 172 -15.74 -12.34 4.42
C ALA A 172 -15.94 -11.73 5.80
N LEU A 173 -15.68 -10.43 5.94
CA LEU A 173 -15.89 -9.69 7.18
C LEU A 173 -17.38 -9.39 7.34
N VAL A 174 -18.08 -10.16 8.18
CA VAL A 174 -19.55 -10.14 8.30
C VAL A 174 -20.05 -9.23 9.41
N GLU A 175 -19.35 -9.10 10.54
CA GLU A 175 -19.69 -8.18 11.62
C GLU A 175 -18.48 -7.34 12.02
N LEU A 176 -18.70 -6.05 12.21
CA LEU A 176 -17.73 -5.08 12.70
C LEU A 176 -18.51 -3.91 13.33
N PRO A 177 -18.12 -3.40 14.51
CA PRO A 177 -18.71 -2.18 15.05
C PRO A 177 -18.46 -0.98 14.13
N GLU A 178 -19.40 -0.04 14.11
CA GLU A 178 -19.25 1.19 13.30
C GLU A 178 -18.27 2.19 13.91
N ARG A 179 -18.08 2.15 15.23
CA ARG A 179 -17.21 3.06 15.98
C ARG A 179 -16.46 2.34 17.08
N VAL A 180 -15.22 2.75 17.31
CA VAL A 180 -14.39 2.34 18.46
C VAL A 180 -13.61 3.52 19.02
N GLY A 181 -13.48 3.56 20.34
CA GLY A 181 -12.55 4.42 21.05
C GLY A 181 -11.12 3.87 20.98
N TYR A 182 -10.15 4.65 21.47
CA TYR A 182 -8.76 4.21 21.58
C TYR A 182 -8.57 3.22 22.74
N GLY A 183 -7.83 2.14 22.50
CA GLY A 183 -7.60 1.06 23.48
C GLY A 183 -8.81 0.15 23.75
N ASP A 184 -9.94 0.40 23.09
CA ASP A 184 -11.13 -0.42 23.20
C ASP A 184 -10.87 -1.85 22.72
N VAL A 185 -11.50 -2.80 23.40
CA VAL A 185 -11.58 -4.18 22.93
C VAL A 185 -12.92 -4.38 22.24
N PHE A 186 -12.87 -4.85 21.00
CA PHE A 186 -14.06 -5.09 20.18
C PHE A 186 -13.95 -6.44 19.46
N GLU A 187 -15.06 -6.90 18.89
CA GLU A 187 -15.10 -8.14 18.11
C GLU A 187 -15.37 -7.88 16.64
N ALA A 188 -14.63 -8.58 15.78
CA ALA A 188 -14.95 -8.74 14.37
C ALA A 188 -15.40 -10.19 14.13
N ALA A 189 -16.43 -10.39 13.31
CA ALA A 189 -16.83 -11.74 12.90
C ALA A 189 -16.55 -11.92 11.41
N VAL A 190 -16.00 -13.08 11.05
CA VAL A 190 -15.71 -13.45 9.66
C VAL A 190 -16.27 -14.83 9.33
N THR A 191 -16.50 -15.07 8.03
CA THR A 191 -16.64 -16.42 7.48
C THR A 191 -15.51 -16.71 6.51
N VAL A 192 -15.11 -17.98 6.41
CA VAL A 192 -14.13 -18.48 5.45
C VAL A 192 -14.67 -19.81 4.93
N GLU A 193 -14.57 -20.07 3.63
CA GLU A 193 -15.08 -21.32 3.04
C GLU A 193 -14.30 -22.54 3.55
N LEU A 194 -12.97 -22.44 3.63
CA LEU A 194 -12.14 -23.45 4.28
C LEU A 194 -11.92 -23.18 5.77
N PRO A 195 -11.67 -24.23 6.58
CA PRO A 195 -11.30 -24.07 7.98
C PRO A 195 -10.11 -23.12 8.16
N VAL A 196 -10.24 -22.22 9.14
CA VAL A 196 -9.18 -21.27 9.48
C VAL A 196 -8.05 -22.01 10.17
N VAL A 197 -6.82 -21.72 9.76
CA VAL A 197 -5.60 -22.24 10.38
C VAL A 197 -4.79 -21.04 10.87
N GLY A 198 -4.47 -21.02 12.16
CA GLY A 198 -3.70 -19.95 12.79
C GLY A 198 -4.51 -18.68 13.07
N ILE A 199 -3.82 -17.55 13.04
CA ILE A 199 -4.39 -16.23 13.35
C ILE A 199 -4.96 -15.60 12.08
N ILE A 200 -6.12 -14.96 12.22
CA ILE A 200 -6.63 -14.01 11.22
C ILE A 200 -6.26 -12.62 11.71
N GLU A 201 -5.50 -11.89 10.91
CA GLU A 201 -5.15 -10.51 11.23
C GLU A 201 -6.35 -9.60 11.00
N VAL A 202 -6.44 -8.52 11.78
CA VAL A 202 -7.39 -7.43 11.53
C VAL A 202 -6.59 -6.15 11.43
N ASN A 203 -6.61 -5.54 10.25
CA ASN A 203 -5.73 -4.43 9.90
C ASN A 203 -6.56 -3.20 9.51
N PHE A 204 -6.24 -2.04 10.11
CA PHE A 204 -6.82 -0.75 9.76
C PHE A 204 -5.96 -0.10 8.67
N ALA A 205 -6.58 0.23 7.53
CA ALA A 205 -5.98 0.98 6.45
C ALA A 205 -6.68 2.35 6.31
N SER A 206 -5.90 3.42 6.33
CA SER A 206 -6.40 4.75 5.98
C SER A 206 -6.85 4.80 4.51
N ALA A 207 -7.70 5.76 4.16
CA ALA A 207 -7.94 6.16 2.77
C ALA A 207 -7.24 7.50 2.48
N PRO A 208 -5.99 7.48 2.00
CA PRO A 208 -5.20 8.69 1.82
C PRO A 208 -5.66 9.50 0.59
N PHE A 209 -5.26 10.77 0.55
CA PHE A 209 -5.30 11.58 -0.66
C PHE A 209 -3.95 11.47 -1.39
N ALA A 210 -3.94 10.92 -2.61
CA ALA A 210 -2.72 10.70 -3.38
C ALA A 210 -2.62 11.58 -4.63
N THR A 211 -1.58 12.42 -4.69
CA THR A 211 -1.25 13.26 -5.85
C THR A 211 0.25 13.51 -5.93
N HIS A 212 0.81 13.61 -7.13
CA HIS A 212 2.24 13.91 -7.34
C HIS A 212 3.18 12.97 -6.56
N SER A 213 2.80 11.68 -6.46
CA SER A 213 3.50 10.66 -5.67
C SER A 213 3.53 10.91 -4.15
N PHE A 214 2.70 11.82 -3.65
CA PHE A 214 2.46 12.04 -2.23
C PHE A 214 1.13 11.43 -1.83
N SER A 215 1.18 10.42 -0.95
CA SER A 215 0.00 9.79 -0.34
C SER A 215 -0.20 10.33 1.08
N GLN A 216 -0.96 11.41 1.21
CA GLN A 216 -1.14 12.14 2.46
C GLN A 216 -2.06 11.37 3.41
N GLY A 217 -1.54 11.06 4.60
CA GLY A 217 -2.26 10.30 5.62
C GLY A 217 -2.20 8.78 5.44
N GLN A 218 -1.42 8.26 4.48
CA GLN A 218 -1.32 6.82 4.25
C GLN A 218 -0.78 6.09 5.49
N ARG A 219 -1.57 5.16 6.00
CA ARG A 219 -1.31 4.42 7.23
C ARG A 219 -1.94 3.03 7.17
N LEU A 220 -1.18 2.03 7.59
CA LEU A 220 -1.68 0.70 7.89
C LEU A 220 -1.31 0.36 9.33
N VAL A 221 -2.28 -0.11 10.12
CA VAL A 221 -2.11 -0.50 11.52
C VAL A 221 -2.60 -1.93 11.69
N LYS A 222 -1.69 -2.84 12.01
CA LYS A 222 -2.03 -4.22 12.37
C LYS A 222 -2.48 -4.23 13.82
N LEU A 223 -3.72 -4.62 14.09
CA LEU A 223 -4.24 -4.64 15.44
C LEU A 223 -3.69 -5.84 16.23
N SER A 224 -3.68 -5.70 17.56
CA SER A 224 -3.53 -6.86 18.44
C SER A 224 -4.82 -7.67 18.39
N VAL A 225 -4.70 -8.96 18.09
CA VAL A 225 -5.83 -9.88 17.95
C VAL A 225 -5.60 -11.14 18.76
N GLU A 226 -6.68 -11.72 19.28
CA GLU A 226 -6.67 -13.05 19.87
C GLU A 226 -6.95 -14.13 18.80
N ALA A 227 -6.73 -15.40 19.16
CA ALA A 227 -7.00 -16.51 18.25
C ALA A 227 -8.49 -16.56 17.85
N PRO A 228 -8.82 -16.85 16.57
CA PRO A 228 -10.20 -16.90 16.12
C PRO A 228 -10.99 -17.98 16.87
N ALA A 229 -12.09 -17.59 17.53
CA ALA A 229 -12.99 -18.50 18.21
C ALA A 229 -14.14 -18.90 17.27
N VAL A 230 -14.40 -20.20 17.15
CA VAL A 230 -15.55 -20.70 16.37
C VAL A 230 -16.85 -20.27 17.03
N ASP A 231 -17.71 -19.61 16.27
CA ASP A 231 -19.06 -19.23 16.65
C ASP A 231 -20.10 -20.15 15.98
N SER A 232 -21.32 -20.12 16.51
CA SER A 232 -22.51 -20.67 15.89
C SER A 232 -22.62 -20.28 14.40
N GLY A 233 -22.95 -21.26 13.55
CA GLY A 233 -23.16 -21.03 12.12
C GLY A 233 -21.91 -20.97 11.24
N GLY A 234 -20.76 -21.48 11.71
CA GLY A 234 -19.53 -21.56 10.89
C GLY A 234 -18.78 -20.24 10.75
N ARG A 235 -19.00 -19.32 11.68
CA ARG A 235 -18.30 -18.02 11.75
C ARG A 235 -17.13 -18.12 12.71
N TYR A 236 -16.18 -17.20 12.57
CA TYR A 236 -15.08 -17.01 13.50
C TYR A 236 -15.18 -15.61 14.11
N ARG A 237 -15.17 -15.51 15.44
CA ARG A 237 -15.06 -14.25 16.16
C ARG A 237 -13.60 -13.98 16.51
N ILE A 238 -13.17 -12.75 16.27
CA ILE A 238 -11.81 -12.29 16.51
C ILE A 238 -11.91 -11.11 17.46
N ARG A 239 -11.39 -11.30 18.68
CA ARG A 239 -11.26 -10.23 19.66
C ARG A 239 -10.06 -9.37 19.30
N CYS A 240 -10.30 -8.08 19.10
CA CYS A 240 -9.35 -7.09 18.61
C CYS A 240 -9.18 -5.98 19.64
N THR A 241 -7.97 -5.44 19.78
CA THR A 241 -7.71 -4.21 20.53
C THR A 241 -7.44 -3.07 19.56
N SER A 242 -8.23 -2.00 19.66
CA SER A 242 -8.06 -0.81 18.82
C SER A 242 -6.73 -0.10 19.14
N PRO A 243 -6.23 0.79 18.25
CA PRO A 243 -4.99 1.53 18.51
C PRO A 243 -5.05 2.28 19.86
N PRO A 244 -3.92 2.44 20.57
CA PRO A 244 -3.93 2.98 21.92
C PRO A 244 -4.16 4.50 21.98
N ASN A 245 -3.88 5.23 20.89
CA ASN A 245 -4.04 6.69 20.82
C ASN A 245 -3.88 7.22 19.37
N GLY A 246 -4.12 8.53 19.22
CA GLY A 246 -4.03 9.26 17.96
C GLY A 246 -2.64 9.36 17.34
N MET A 247 -1.56 9.08 18.09
CA MET A 247 -0.20 9.07 17.53
C MET A 247 0.03 7.82 16.68
N VAL A 248 -0.58 6.69 17.08
CA VAL A 248 -0.56 5.43 16.33
C VAL A 248 -1.52 5.49 15.16
N ALA A 249 -2.75 5.99 15.36
CA ALA A 249 -3.75 6.11 14.31
C ALA A 249 -4.58 7.37 14.57
N PRO A 250 -4.42 8.46 13.79
CA PRO A 250 -5.22 9.67 13.97
C PRO A 250 -6.73 9.41 13.89
N PRO A 251 -7.60 10.21 14.56
CA PRO A 251 -9.04 10.00 14.50
C PRO A 251 -9.57 10.10 13.06
N GLY A 252 -10.52 9.25 12.69
CA GLY A 252 -11.07 9.25 11.34
C GLY A 252 -11.67 7.92 10.92
N TYR A 253 -11.99 7.80 9.64
CA TYR A 253 -12.51 6.58 9.02
C TYR A 253 -11.37 5.71 8.49
N TYR A 254 -11.42 4.43 8.84
CA TYR A 254 -10.47 3.42 8.38
C TYR A 254 -11.21 2.30 7.67
N MET A 255 -10.62 1.81 6.58
CA MET A 255 -10.97 0.52 6.00
C MET A 255 -10.40 -0.56 6.91
N VAL A 256 -11.23 -1.49 7.35
CA VAL A 256 -10.84 -2.66 8.15
C VAL A 256 -10.86 -3.89 7.29
N PHE A 257 -9.72 -4.55 7.19
CA PHE A 257 -9.55 -5.80 6.47
C PHE A 257 -9.29 -6.92 7.47
N ALA A 258 -9.99 -8.05 7.32
CA ALA A 258 -9.55 -9.31 7.90
C ALA A 258 -8.60 -9.99 6.92
N VAL A 259 -7.46 -10.50 7.38
CA VAL A 259 -6.46 -11.15 6.52
C VAL A 259 -6.22 -12.58 7.01
N ASN A 260 -6.64 -13.55 6.19
CA ASN A 260 -6.44 -14.97 6.46
C ASN A 260 -5.35 -15.50 5.53
N GLN A 261 -4.22 -15.96 6.07
CA GLN A 261 -3.10 -16.53 5.30
C GLN A 261 -2.66 -15.63 4.12
N GLY A 262 -2.56 -14.31 4.36
CA GLY A 262 -2.18 -13.33 3.34
C GLY A 262 -3.29 -12.96 2.35
N VAL A 263 -4.54 -13.40 2.57
CA VAL A 263 -5.69 -13.07 1.72
C VAL A 263 -6.65 -12.13 2.45
N PRO A 264 -6.84 -10.90 1.97
CA PRO A 264 -7.71 -9.93 2.61
C PRO A 264 -9.19 -10.07 2.21
N SER A 265 -10.06 -9.75 3.16
CA SER A 265 -11.49 -9.57 2.92
C SER A 265 -11.78 -8.39 2.00
N VAL A 266 -13.03 -8.20 1.61
CA VAL A 266 -13.52 -6.86 1.30
C VAL A 266 -13.58 -6.08 2.62
N ALA A 267 -13.17 -4.82 2.60
CA ALA A 267 -13.15 -3.98 3.79
C ALA A 267 -14.56 -3.61 4.25
N LYS A 268 -14.67 -3.41 5.56
CA LYS A 268 -15.74 -2.61 6.17
C LYS A 268 -15.13 -1.34 6.77
N TRP A 269 -15.93 -0.28 6.87
CA TRP A 269 -15.46 0.98 7.43
C TRP A 269 -15.76 1.07 8.92
N ILE A 270 -14.82 1.65 9.66
CA ILE A 270 -14.98 1.98 11.08
C ILE A 270 -14.54 3.41 11.33
N GLN A 271 -15.17 4.08 12.30
CA GLN A 271 -14.73 5.36 12.82
C GLN A 271 -13.91 5.15 14.10
N LEU A 272 -12.67 5.64 14.14
CA LEU A 272 -11.78 5.58 15.30
C LEU A 272 -11.71 6.93 16.02
N GLY A 273 -11.73 6.89 17.35
CA GLY A 273 -11.46 8.06 18.20
C GLY A 273 -12.62 9.04 18.30
N ALA A 274 -13.85 8.52 18.25
CA ALA A 274 -15.07 9.27 18.54
C ALA A 274 -15.21 9.60 20.03
#